data_AF-A0A0R1Y938-F1
#
_entry.id   AF-A0A0R1Y938-F1
#
_cell.length_a   1.000
_cell.length_b   1.000
_cell.length_c   1.000
_cell.angle_alpha   90.00
_cell.angle_beta   90.00
_cell.angle_gamma   90.00
#
_symmetry.space_group_name_H-M   'P 1'
#
loop_
_entity.id
_entity.type
_entity.pdbx_description
1 polymer ?
#
loop_
_entity_poly.entity_id
_entity_poly.type
_entity_poly.pdbx_seq_one_letter_code
_entity_poly.pdbx_strand_id
1 'polypeptide(L)'
;MASKLLGENTFAKSAIAAERVANGAHSSLDRPLDTGLALADFQLTKQSQLGYLIAVKDLMAVTFDQFTFMIEWAMGEQTPEIVNRAAGPGYHDYLRQVDDSQAFTAGYRTAVIHFVHAIAGEGGFIPEFENQLDDLSFEQTEWLVNDWFDHVDQYLHGIYPFQKLASTADGKIAKQLIDEYNFGFLSSYQFGDNSPILTHYEYRGPDFTDEVHLPAMMAGTLPEFQLTDAIHHFISVQVAGLFNLLLSVGLHAFYVKTLTRTNYDWLGLPLAGSVDAEKIMKAVVQNEATIIEKVGIPTSISAVAAALPILDLHGVATTRNPENQNYQRQFMVVLDNRHQPQINVLGEPMPVNYGVFDQLFFHLQEKLLQPIFVRYILVRNQALQYFREHGHFRDGYLPAFVISNPQSLTEYVGALAVIHVKHFESLMDRGMDDHTNLTVAGSLSSFNHLMRVDEQLSSLDPDYEHRPKQTKRVLYWLYQSQFAASLPASERVTI
;
A
#
# COMPACT_ATOMS: atom_id res chain seq x y z
N MET A 1 30.74 24.05 -33.26
CA MET A 1 29.75 24.45 -32.22
C MET A 1 28.70 23.37 -31.94
N ALA A 2 28.30 22.51 -32.89
CA ALA A 2 27.29 21.45 -32.68
C ALA A 2 27.68 20.35 -31.65
N SER A 3 28.96 19.97 -31.55
CA SER A 3 29.42 18.92 -30.61
C SER A 3 29.36 19.35 -29.13
N LYS A 4 29.46 20.66 -28.84
CA LYS A 4 29.35 21.19 -27.47
C LYS A 4 27.89 21.23 -27.01
N LEU A 5 26.99 21.64 -27.92
CA LEU A 5 25.53 21.66 -27.70
C LEU A 5 24.92 20.26 -27.54
N LEU A 6 25.46 19.24 -28.23
CA LEU A 6 25.03 17.86 -28.05
C LEU A 6 25.47 17.31 -26.67
N GLY A 7 26.71 17.55 -26.26
CA GLY A 7 27.21 17.13 -24.95
C GLY A 7 26.51 17.81 -23.77
N GLU A 8 26.20 19.10 -23.88
CA GLU A 8 25.45 19.85 -22.87
C GLU A 8 23.99 19.36 -22.75
N ASN A 9 23.33 19.00 -23.86
CA ASN A 9 21.99 18.42 -23.83
C ASN A 9 21.95 17.01 -23.24
N THR A 10 22.94 16.15 -23.55
CA THR A 10 23.02 14.81 -22.95
C THR A 10 23.31 14.89 -21.45
N PHE A 11 24.22 15.78 -21.05
CA PHE A 11 24.53 16.01 -19.64
C PHE A 11 23.34 16.60 -18.87
N ALA A 12 22.61 17.56 -19.45
CA ALA A 12 21.42 18.13 -18.84
C ALA A 12 20.29 17.09 -18.72
N LYS A 13 20.08 16.23 -19.72
CA LYS A 13 19.09 15.14 -19.64
C LYS A 13 19.45 14.11 -18.58
N SER A 14 20.72 13.69 -18.50
CA SER A 14 21.18 12.79 -17.44
C SER A 14 21.09 13.44 -16.06
N ALA A 15 21.44 14.72 -15.91
CA ALA A 15 21.30 15.43 -14.65
C ALA A 15 19.83 15.58 -14.21
N ILE A 16 18.92 15.85 -15.14
CA ILE A 16 17.47 15.93 -14.85
C ILE A 16 16.90 14.55 -14.51
N ALA A 17 17.34 13.48 -15.18
CA ALA A 17 16.96 12.11 -14.84
C ALA A 17 17.48 11.74 -13.44
N ALA A 18 18.76 11.97 -13.16
CA ALA A 18 19.37 11.77 -11.84
C ALA A 18 18.68 12.60 -10.73
N GLU A 19 18.27 13.83 -11.03
CA GLU A 19 17.54 14.70 -10.10
C GLU A 19 16.09 14.23 -9.87
N ARG A 20 15.40 13.77 -10.92
CA ARG A 20 14.05 13.16 -10.80
C ARG A 20 14.09 11.87 -9.98
N VAL A 21 15.14 11.08 -10.16
CA VAL A 21 15.44 9.88 -9.40
C VAL A 21 15.76 10.21 -7.93
N ALA A 22 16.60 11.22 -7.69
CA ALA A 22 16.92 11.67 -6.34
C ALA A 22 15.69 12.24 -5.61
N ASN A 23 14.71 12.76 -6.35
CA ASN A 23 13.48 13.35 -5.83
C ASN A 23 12.27 12.39 -5.87
N GLY A 24 12.46 11.11 -6.17
CA GLY A 24 11.40 10.10 -6.08
C GLY A 24 10.25 10.28 -7.09
N ALA A 25 10.52 10.78 -8.29
CA ALA A 25 9.48 10.91 -9.32
C ALA A 25 8.92 9.52 -9.72
N HIS A 26 7.61 9.35 -9.54
CA HIS A 26 6.86 8.14 -9.91
C HIS A 26 6.74 8.05 -11.44
N SER A 27 7.25 7.00 -12.07
CA SER A 27 7.01 6.74 -13.50
C SER A 27 5.73 5.93 -13.67
N SER A 28 4.62 6.59 -14.01
CA SER A 28 3.52 5.94 -14.71
C SER A 28 3.91 5.76 -16.19
N LEU A 29 3.21 4.87 -16.90
CA LEU A 29 3.31 4.77 -18.36
C LEU A 29 2.70 6.01 -19.01
N ASP A 30 3.46 7.10 -19.04
CA ASP A 30 3.02 8.38 -19.63
C ASP A 30 3.14 8.38 -21.17
N ARG A 31 3.74 7.33 -21.73
CA ARG A 31 3.96 7.11 -23.17
C ARG A 31 3.81 5.63 -23.49
N PRO A 32 3.42 5.29 -24.74
CA PRO A 32 3.41 3.89 -25.18
C PRO A 32 4.82 3.29 -25.11
N LEU A 33 4.88 2.00 -24.76
CA LEU A 33 6.11 1.22 -24.81
C LEU A 33 6.56 1.03 -26.25
N ASP A 34 7.88 1.01 -26.50
CA ASP A 34 8.41 0.55 -27.79
C ASP A 34 8.03 -0.91 -28.01
N THR A 35 7.96 -1.34 -29.27
CA THR A 35 7.62 -2.73 -29.64
C THR A 35 8.83 -3.67 -29.66
N GLY A 36 10.04 -3.15 -29.46
CA GLY A 36 11.29 -3.92 -29.62
C GLY A 36 11.54 -4.37 -31.07
N LEU A 37 12.41 -5.36 -31.24
CA LEU A 37 12.65 -6.00 -32.53
C LEU A 37 11.47 -6.90 -32.93
N ALA A 38 11.07 -6.87 -34.20
CA ALA A 38 10.22 -7.91 -34.74
C ALA A 38 10.96 -9.25 -34.77
N LEU A 39 10.24 -10.38 -34.68
CA LEU A 39 10.86 -11.72 -34.68
C LEU A 39 11.80 -11.95 -35.88
N ALA A 40 11.41 -11.46 -37.06
CA ALA A 40 12.24 -11.53 -38.26
C ALA A 40 13.58 -10.81 -38.07
N ASP A 41 13.58 -9.59 -37.51
CA ASP A 41 14.78 -8.79 -37.27
C ASP A 41 15.64 -9.36 -36.15
N PHE A 42 15.01 -9.95 -35.13
CA PHE A 42 15.66 -10.69 -34.06
C PHE A 42 16.47 -11.88 -34.61
N GLN A 43 15.89 -12.62 -35.56
CA GLN A 43 16.52 -13.78 -36.17
C GLN A 43 17.69 -13.44 -37.12
N LEU A 44 17.81 -12.19 -37.57
CA LEU A 44 18.86 -11.77 -38.51
C LEU A 44 20.27 -11.80 -37.92
N THR A 45 20.44 -11.56 -36.61
CA THR A 45 21.78 -11.48 -36.00
C THR A 45 21.90 -12.37 -34.77
N LYS A 46 23.05 -13.05 -34.66
CA LYS A 46 23.39 -13.86 -33.48
C LYS A 46 23.58 -13.00 -32.24
N GLN A 47 24.03 -11.76 -32.41
CA GLN A 47 24.24 -10.81 -31.33
C GLN A 47 22.91 -10.39 -30.69
N SER A 48 21.86 -10.13 -31.48
CA SER A 48 20.51 -9.87 -30.97
C SER A 48 19.98 -11.07 -30.18
N GLN A 49 20.14 -12.29 -30.69
CA GLN A 49 19.73 -13.52 -30.00
C GLN A 49 20.47 -13.72 -28.68
N LEU A 50 21.78 -13.52 -28.68
CA LEU A 50 22.59 -13.59 -27.47
C LEU A 50 22.15 -12.53 -26.45
N GLY A 51 21.95 -11.28 -26.89
CA GLY A 51 21.47 -10.19 -26.04
C GLY A 51 20.15 -10.51 -25.34
N TYR A 52 19.19 -11.08 -26.08
CA TYR A 52 17.89 -11.47 -25.53
C TYR A 52 18.02 -12.58 -24.47
N LEU A 53 18.79 -13.64 -24.73
CA LEU A 53 18.97 -14.73 -23.74
C LEU A 53 19.73 -14.26 -22.49
N ILE A 54 20.72 -13.37 -22.64
CA ILE A 54 21.39 -12.75 -21.49
C ILE A 54 20.41 -11.92 -20.68
N ALA A 55 19.53 -11.15 -21.34
CA ALA A 55 18.49 -10.41 -20.65
C ALA A 55 17.56 -11.36 -19.87
N VAL A 56 17.07 -12.45 -20.48
CA VAL A 56 16.21 -13.42 -19.78
C VAL A 56 16.87 -13.96 -18.51
N LYS A 57 18.17 -14.27 -18.55
CA LYS A 57 18.93 -14.65 -17.36
C LYS A 57 18.97 -13.54 -16.30
N ASP A 58 19.29 -12.31 -16.70
CA ASP A 58 19.35 -11.16 -15.78
C ASP A 58 17.96 -10.82 -15.20
N LEU A 59 16.89 -11.03 -15.99
CA LEU A 59 15.50 -10.76 -15.62
C LEU A 59 15.02 -11.62 -14.44
N MET A 60 15.61 -12.79 -14.21
CA MET A 60 15.33 -13.65 -13.04
C MET A 60 15.66 -12.99 -11.70
N ALA A 61 16.50 -11.95 -11.69
CA ALA A 61 16.97 -11.29 -10.47
C ALA A 61 16.66 -9.78 -10.46
N VAL A 62 15.69 -9.32 -11.27
CA VAL A 62 15.27 -7.91 -11.30
C VAL A 62 14.82 -7.46 -9.92
N THR A 63 15.08 -6.20 -9.59
CA THR A 63 14.55 -5.55 -8.37
C THR A 63 13.48 -4.52 -8.75
N PHE A 64 12.64 -4.13 -7.80
CA PHE A 64 11.64 -3.07 -8.01
C PHE A 64 12.25 -1.75 -8.50
N ASP A 65 13.38 -1.35 -7.92
CA ASP A 65 14.11 -0.14 -8.34
C ASP A 65 14.59 -0.26 -9.80
N GLN A 66 15.18 -1.41 -10.16
CA GLN A 66 15.60 -1.70 -11.53
C GLN A 66 14.42 -1.68 -12.52
N PHE A 67 13.25 -2.20 -12.13
CA PHE A 67 12.07 -2.23 -12.99
C PHE A 67 11.61 -0.83 -13.41
N THR A 68 11.73 0.16 -12.53
CA THR A 68 11.41 1.56 -12.85
C THR A 68 12.30 2.08 -14.00
N PHE A 69 13.60 1.77 -14.00
CA PHE A 69 14.49 2.13 -15.11
C PHE A 69 14.23 1.31 -16.37
N MET A 70 13.78 0.06 -16.22
CA MET A 70 13.36 -0.75 -17.36
C MET A 70 12.16 -0.15 -18.07
N ILE A 71 11.18 0.43 -17.35
CA ILE A 71 10.07 1.17 -17.95
C ILE A 71 10.59 2.36 -18.78
N GLU A 72 11.47 3.19 -18.21
CA GLU A 72 12.06 4.32 -18.95
C GLU A 72 12.81 3.87 -20.20
N TRP A 73 13.60 2.79 -20.08
CA TRP A 73 14.33 2.22 -21.23
C TRP A 73 13.37 1.64 -22.27
N ALA A 74 12.29 0.99 -21.86
CA ALA A 74 11.26 0.46 -22.75
C ALA A 74 10.47 1.58 -23.45
N MET A 75 10.32 2.76 -22.85
CA MET A 75 9.70 3.95 -23.46
C MET A 75 10.62 4.74 -24.42
N GLY A 76 11.87 4.32 -24.62
CA GLY A 76 12.78 4.95 -25.59
C GLY A 76 13.90 5.77 -24.98
N GLU A 77 14.00 5.89 -23.66
CA GLU A 77 15.11 6.61 -23.03
C GLU A 77 16.40 5.78 -23.11
N GLN A 78 17.47 6.40 -23.64
CA GLN A 78 18.74 5.72 -23.98
C GLN A 78 19.93 6.35 -23.26
N THR A 79 19.70 7.10 -22.18
CA THR A 79 20.81 7.70 -21.44
C THR A 79 21.65 6.59 -20.77
N PRO A 80 22.98 6.75 -20.65
CA PRO A 80 23.83 5.73 -20.02
C PRO A 80 23.39 5.37 -18.60
N GLU A 81 22.88 6.34 -17.85
CA GLU A 81 22.37 6.12 -16.49
C GLU A 81 21.17 5.17 -16.47
N ILE A 82 20.17 5.43 -17.32
CA ILE A 82 18.97 4.59 -17.43
C ILE A 82 19.35 3.18 -17.87
N VAL A 83 20.17 3.06 -18.93
CA VAL A 83 20.60 1.75 -19.44
C VAL A 83 21.40 0.98 -18.37
N ASN A 84 22.33 1.62 -17.68
CA ASN A 84 23.15 0.96 -16.65
C ASN A 84 22.34 0.52 -15.43
N ARG A 85 21.24 1.22 -15.10
CA ARG A 85 20.37 0.84 -13.97
C ARG A 85 19.28 -0.15 -14.36
N ALA A 86 18.82 -0.12 -15.61
CA ALA A 86 17.84 -1.07 -16.13
C ALA A 86 18.47 -2.43 -16.48
N ALA A 87 19.73 -2.44 -16.94
CA ALA A 87 20.42 -3.65 -17.34
C ALA A 87 21.02 -4.41 -16.15
N GLY A 88 21.14 -5.74 -16.28
CA GLY A 88 21.74 -6.59 -15.27
C GLY A 88 23.26 -6.77 -15.47
N PRO A 89 23.90 -7.55 -14.56
CA PRO A 89 25.34 -7.82 -14.65
C PRO A 89 25.75 -8.49 -15.97
N GLY A 90 24.92 -9.40 -16.48
CA GLY A 90 25.17 -10.12 -17.73
C GLY A 90 25.27 -9.19 -18.93
N TYR A 91 24.44 -8.15 -19.00
CA TYR A 91 24.54 -7.11 -20.04
C TYR A 91 25.95 -6.54 -20.13
N HIS A 92 26.51 -6.07 -19.01
CA HIS A 92 27.80 -5.41 -18.98
C HIS A 92 28.97 -6.35 -19.29
N ASP A 93 28.89 -7.60 -18.81
CA ASP A 93 29.91 -8.61 -19.04
C ASP A 93 30.01 -8.96 -20.51
N TYR A 94 28.87 -9.16 -21.19
CA TYR A 94 28.83 -9.60 -22.59
C TYR A 94 28.96 -8.46 -23.59
N LEU A 95 28.50 -7.24 -23.26
CA LEU A 95 28.57 -6.09 -24.17
C LEU A 95 30.00 -5.80 -24.66
N ARG A 96 31.01 -6.06 -23.81
CA ARG A 96 32.43 -5.86 -24.15
C ARG A 96 33.04 -6.98 -24.98
N GLN A 97 32.36 -8.10 -25.10
CA GLN A 97 32.85 -9.33 -25.73
C GLN A 97 32.23 -9.59 -27.11
N VAL A 98 31.18 -8.84 -27.47
CA VAL A 98 30.45 -8.98 -28.74
C VAL A 98 30.96 -8.05 -29.83
N ASP A 99 30.97 -8.55 -31.06
CA ASP A 99 31.42 -7.77 -32.23
C ASP A 99 30.46 -6.65 -32.62
N ASP A 100 29.14 -6.87 -32.46
CA ASP A 100 28.08 -5.90 -32.73
C ASP A 100 27.31 -5.57 -31.45
N SER A 101 27.79 -4.54 -30.74
CA SER A 101 27.19 -4.04 -29.51
C SER A 101 25.81 -3.42 -29.71
N GLN A 102 25.51 -2.87 -30.90
CA GLN A 102 24.20 -2.29 -31.20
C GLN A 102 23.15 -3.38 -31.37
N ALA A 103 23.45 -4.42 -32.15
CA ALA A 103 22.57 -5.58 -32.30
C ALA A 103 22.36 -6.30 -30.96
N PHE A 104 23.42 -6.52 -30.19
CA PHE A 104 23.32 -7.09 -28.85
C PHE A 104 22.41 -6.28 -27.93
N THR A 105 22.59 -4.96 -27.89
CA THR A 105 21.77 -4.06 -27.06
C THR A 105 20.32 -4.04 -27.53
N ALA A 106 20.06 -4.08 -28.84
CA ALA A 106 18.70 -4.16 -29.38
C ALA A 106 17.99 -5.46 -28.98
N GLY A 107 18.70 -6.59 -29.02
CA GLY A 107 18.20 -7.88 -28.55
C GLY A 107 17.90 -7.89 -27.05
N TYR A 108 18.83 -7.41 -26.23
CA TYR A 108 18.66 -7.30 -24.78
C TYR A 108 17.45 -6.43 -24.42
N ARG A 109 17.38 -5.23 -25.04
CA ARG A 109 16.27 -4.29 -24.84
C ARG A 109 14.92 -4.88 -25.26
N THR A 110 14.89 -5.72 -26.29
CA THR A 110 13.66 -6.39 -26.74
C THR A 110 13.10 -7.31 -25.65
N ALA A 111 13.94 -8.11 -24.99
CA ALA A 111 13.50 -8.92 -23.84
C ALA A 111 13.00 -8.05 -22.67
N VAL A 112 13.70 -6.95 -22.37
CA VAL A 112 13.27 -5.96 -21.36
C VAL A 112 11.90 -5.38 -21.70
N ILE A 113 11.67 -5.01 -22.96
CA ILE A 113 10.38 -4.50 -23.44
C ILE A 113 9.28 -5.55 -23.26
N HIS A 114 9.52 -6.80 -23.68
CA HIS A 114 8.53 -7.88 -23.54
C HIS A 114 8.20 -8.14 -22.06
N PHE A 115 9.20 -8.12 -21.19
CA PHE A 115 9.04 -8.24 -19.74
C PHE A 115 8.21 -7.10 -19.14
N VAL A 116 8.56 -5.84 -19.47
CA VAL A 116 7.81 -4.67 -19.00
C VAL A 116 6.38 -4.69 -19.52
N HIS A 117 6.17 -5.09 -20.78
CA HIS A 117 4.83 -5.21 -21.36
C HIS A 117 3.99 -6.28 -20.65
N ALA A 118 4.60 -7.41 -20.26
CA ALA A 118 3.93 -8.46 -19.51
C ALA A 118 3.45 -7.99 -18.13
N ILE A 119 4.15 -7.03 -17.53
CA ILE A 119 3.87 -6.58 -16.16
C ILE A 119 3.00 -5.33 -16.17
N ALA A 120 3.44 -4.26 -16.84
CA ALA A 120 2.81 -2.95 -16.80
C ALA A 120 2.08 -2.57 -18.10
N GLY A 121 2.32 -3.29 -19.20
CA GLY A 121 1.71 -2.99 -20.51
C GLY A 121 0.20 -3.26 -20.56
N GLU A 122 -0.42 -2.91 -21.68
CA GLU A 122 -1.84 -3.23 -21.92
C GLU A 122 -2.05 -4.75 -21.91
N GLY A 123 -2.98 -5.25 -21.07
CA GLY A 123 -3.15 -6.70 -20.84
C GLY A 123 -1.99 -7.34 -20.06
N GLY A 124 -1.17 -6.54 -19.39
CA GLY A 124 -0.17 -7.00 -18.44
C GLY A 124 -0.77 -7.32 -17.06
N PHE A 125 0.06 -7.85 -16.18
CA PHE A 125 -0.32 -8.22 -14.81
C PHE A 125 -0.96 -7.05 -14.03
N ILE A 126 -0.37 -5.86 -14.06
CA ILE A 126 -0.84 -4.71 -13.26
C ILE A 126 -2.26 -4.31 -13.68
N PRO A 127 -2.57 -4.00 -14.96
CA PRO A 127 -3.93 -3.67 -15.34
C PRO A 127 -4.93 -4.81 -15.11
N GLU A 128 -4.53 -6.06 -15.36
CA GLU A 128 -5.42 -7.21 -15.08
C GLU A 128 -5.75 -7.33 -13.59
N PHE A 129 -4.75 -7.14 -12.73
CA PHE A 129 -4.94 -7.17 -11.29
C PHE A 129 -5.76 -5.99 -10.77
N GLU A 130 -5.53 -4.78 -11.26
CA GLU A 130 -6.35 -3.60 -10.95
C GLU A 130 -7.82 -3.82 -11.31
N ASN A 131 -8.09 -4.36 -12.52
CA ASN A 131 -9.45 -4.69 -12.93
C ASN A 131 -10.09 -5.75 -12.02
N GLN A 132 -9.34 -6.80 -11.66
CA GLN A 132 -9.83 -7.82 -10.71
C GLN A 132 -10.20 -7.21 -9.35
N LEU A 133 -9.40 -6.26 -8.85
CA LEU A 133 -9.68 -5.55 -7.60
C LEU A 133 -10.89 -4.61 -7.72
N ASP A 134 -11.07 -3.97 -8.86
CA ASP A 134 -12.22 -3.09 -9.12
C ASP A 134 -13.53 -3.85 -9.29
N ASP A 135 -13.47 -5.09 -9.79
CA ASP A 135 -14.61 -5.98 -9.96
C ASP A 135 -15.08 -6.63 -8.64
N LEU A 136 -14.30 -6.55 -7.56
CA LEU A 136 -14.70 -7.06 -6.25
C LEU A 136 -15.93 -6.30 -5.73
N SER A 137 -16.96 -7.06 -5.36
CA SER A 137 -18.10 -6.48 -4.66
C SER A 137 -17.71 -6.05 -3.24
N PHE A 138 -18.50 -5.14 -2.65
CA PHE A 138 -18.28 -4.72 -1.27
C PHE A 138 -18.36 -5.89 -0.29
N GLU A 139 -19.28 -6.83 -0.51
CA GLU A 139 -19.43 -8.04 0.32
C GLU A 139 -18.20 -8.96 0.22
N GLN A 140 -17.68 -9.16 -1.00
CA GLN A 140 -16.45 -9.92 -1.22
C GLN A 140 -15.25 -9.25 -0.54
N THR A 141 -15.17 -7.93 -0.62
CA THR A 141 -14.09 -7.16 0.03
C THR A 141 -14.21 -7.23 1.56
N GLU A 142 -15.43 -7.22 2.11
CA GLU A 142 -15.67 -7.43 3.55
C GLU A 142 -15.27 -8.84 4.02
N TRP A 143 -15.56 -9.89 3.24
CA TRP A 143 -15.08 -11.24 3.56
C TRP A 143 -13.56 -11.32 3.52
N LEU A 144 -12.95 -10.79 2.47
CA LEU A 144 -11.51 -10.78 2.29
C LEU A 144 -10.78 -10.13 3.48
N VAL A 145 -11.22 -8.94 3.90
CA VAL A 145 -10.54 -8.22 5.00
C VAL A 145 -10.71 -8.93 6.34
N ASN A 146 -11.87 -9.56 6.58
CA ASN A 146 -12.11 -10.30 7.82
C ASN A 146 -11.28 -11.59 7.86
N ASP A 147 -11.33 -12.40 6.80
CA ASP A 147 -10.55 -13.64 6.70
C ASP A 147 -9.04 -13.36 6.77
N TRP A 148 -8.59 -12.28 6.15
CA TRP A 148 -7.20 -11.88 6.19
C TRP A 148 -6.78 -11.42 7.58
N PHE A 149 -7.61 -10.60 8.25
CA PHE A 149 -7.34 -10.21 9.62
C PHE A 149 -7.25 -11.43 10.55
N ASP A 150 -8.17 -12.38 10.41
CA ASP A 150 -8.16 -13.61 11.19
C ASP A 150 -6.91 -14.47 10.92
N HIS A 151 -6.46 -14.54 9.67
CA HIS A 151 -5.20 -15.18 9.29
C HIS A 151 -3.99 -14.51 9.97
N VAL A 152 -3.92 -13.17 9.94
CA VAL A 152 -2.80 -12.42 10.52
C VAL A 152 -2.82 -12.45 12.06
N ASP A 153 -3.99 -12.30 12.68
CA ASP A 153 -4.13 -12.29 14.13
C ASP A 153 -3.71 -13.65 14.73
N GLN A 154 -3.88 -14.77 14.03
CA GLN A 154 -3.42 -16.09 14.49
C GLN A 154 -1.94 -16.12 14.92
N TYR A 155 -1.07 -15.30 14.32
CA TYR A 155 0.36 -15.27 14.64
C TYR A 155 0.89 -13.92 15.12
N LEU A 156 0.16 -12.81 14.93
CA LEU A 156 0.53 -11.49 15.46
C LEU A 156 -0.33 -11.02 16.64
N HIS A 157 -1.26 -11.84 17.16
CA HIS A 157 -2.09 -11.45 18.30
C HIS A 157 -1.27 -10.90 19.48
N GLY A 158 -1.59 -9.68 19.91
CA GLY A 158 -0.90 -9.01 21.02
C GLY A 158 0.55 -8.58 20.73
N ILE A 159 1.04 -8.74 19.50
CA ILE A 159 2.37 -8.31 19.09
C ILE A 159 2.32 -6.87 18.60
N TYR A 160 3.29 -6.05 19.03
CA TYR A 160 3.38 -4.64 18.65
C TYR A 160 4.29 -4.47 17.42
N PRO A 161 3.74 -4.18 16.22
CA PRO A 161 4.50 -4.20 14.97
C PRO A 161 5.50 -3.04 14.81
N PHE A 162 5.37 -2.01 15.66
CA PHE A 162 6.25 -0.83 15.67
C PHE A 162 7.54 -1.06 16.48
N GLN A 163 7.82 -2.30 16.89
CA GLN A 163 9.04 -2.68 17.59
C GLN A 163 9.68 -3.89 16.92
N LYS A 164 11.02 -3.90 16.88
CA LYS A 164 11.79 -5.03 16.38
C LYS A 164 11.63 -6.22 17.32
N LEU A 165 11.53 -7.42 16.76
CA LEU A 165 11.52 -8.66 17.53
C LEU A 165 12.81 -8.79 18.34
N ALA A 166 12.69 -9.12 19.62
CA ALA A 166 13.85 -9.42 20.45
C ALA A 166 14.61 -10.61 19.88
N SER A 167 15.93 -10.67 20.08
CA SER A 167 16.75 -11.83 19.64
C SER A 167 16.30 -13.15 20.30
N THR A 168 15.68 -13.06 21.48
CA THR A 168 15.08 -14.18 22.23
C THR A 168 13.60 -14.40 21.91
N ALA A 169 13.01 -13.66 20.97
CA ALA A 169 11.61 -13.81 20.61
C ALA A 169 11.31 -15.23 20.13
N ASP A 170 10.06 -15.66 20.29
CA ASP A 170 9.60 -16.97 19.82
C ASP A 170 9.86 -17.08 18.31
N GLY A 171 10.70 -18.05 17.92
CA GLY A 171 11.04 -18.31 16.54
C GLY A 171 9.85 -18.64 15.65
N LYS A 172 8.68 -18.93 16.24
CA LYS A 172 7.40 -19.08 15.53
C LYS A 172 6.98 -17.81 14.80
N ILE A 173 7.09 -16.63 15.41
CA ILE A 173 6.65 -15.37 14.75
C ILE A 173 7.54 -15.08 13.55
N ALA A 174 8.87 -15.17 13.73
CA ALA A 174 9.82 -14.98 12.64
C ALA A 174 9.59 -16.00 11.50
N LYS A 175 9.29 -17.26 11.84
CA LYS A 175 8.92 -18.26 10.84
C LYS A 175 7.64 -17.88 10.10
N GLN A 176 6.59 -17.44 10.80
CA GLN A 176 5.33 -17.05 10.17
C GLN A 176 5.51 -15.83 9.25
N LEU A 177 6.34 -14.85 9.61
CA LEU A 177 6.66 -13.73 8.72
C LEU A 177 7.42 -14.18 7.45
N ILE A 178 8.30 -15.17 7.57
CA ILE A 178 8.96 -15.78 6.41
C ILE A 178 7.96 -16.57 5.57
N ASP A 179 7.05 -17.32 6.21
CA ASP A 179 6.01 -18.09 5.52
C ASP A 179 5.03 -17.13 4.81
N GLU A 180 4.70 -15.98 5.40
CA GLU A 180 3.88 -14.92 4.78
C GLU A 180 4.55 -14.32 3.54
N TYR A 181 5.87 -14.11 3.57
CA TYR A 181 6.61 -13.66 2.39
C TYR A 181 6.60 -14.70 1.25
N ASN A 182 6.69 -16.00 1.57
CA ASN A 182 6.83 -17.04 0.55
C ASN A 182 5.48 -17.58 0.04
N PHE A 183 4.47 -17.64 0.90
CA PHE A 183 3.20 -18.35 0.67
C PHE A 183 2.01 -17.61 1.30
N GLY A 184 2.09 -16.28 1.40
CA GLY A 184 1.14 -15.47 2.14
C GLY A 184 -0.30 -15.53 1.61
N PHE A 185 -1.17 -14.89 2.38
CA PHE A 185 -2.61 -15.02 2.26
C PHE A 185 -3.16 -14.74 0.85
N LEU A 186 -2.77 -13.63 0.22
CA LEU A 186 -3.28 -13.22 -1.09
C LEU A 186 -2.88 -14.18 -2.22
N SER A 187 -1.79 -14.92 -2.04
CA SER A 187 -1.33 -15.92 -3.02
C SER A 187 -2.14 -17.21 -3.01
N SER A 188 -3.01 -17.40 -2.01
CA SER A 188 -3.82 -18.60 -1.85
C SER A 188 -5.32 -18.32 -1.71
N TYR A 189 -5.68 -17.09 -1.34
CA TYR A 189 -7.07 -16.71 -1.15
C TYR A 189 -7.83 -16.66 -2.47
N GLN A 190 -8.97 -17.34 -2.52
CA GLN A 190 -9.84 -17.43 -3.69
C GLN A 190 -11.30 -17.24 -3.29
N PHE A 191 -12.07 -16.58 -4.16
CA PHE A 191 -13.52 -16.52 -4.03
C PHE A 191 -14.15 -17.71 -4.76
N GLY A 192 -14.66 -18.69 -4.01
CA GLY A 192 -15.26 -19.88 -4.59
C GLY A 192 -14.26 -20.70 -5.43
N ASP A 193 -14.61 -20.98 -6.69
CA ASP A 193 -13.79 -21.76 -7.64
C ASP A 193 -12.88 -20.88 -8.52
N ASN A 194 -12.76 -19.58 -8.21
CA ASN A 194 -11.91 -18.66 -8.98
C ASN A 194 -10.42 -18.89 -8.70
N SER A 195 -9.57 -18.39 -9.58
CA SER A 195 -8.13 -18.32 -9.33
C SER A 195 -7.81 -17.43 -8.12
N PRO A 196 -6.67 -17.67 -7.43
CA PRO A 196 -6.27 -16.83 -6.31
C PRO A 196 -6.04 -15.37 -6.75
N ILE A 197 -6.28 -14.44 -5.82
CA ILE A 197 -6.19 -13.00 -6.05
C ILE A 197 -4.81 -12.61 -6.62
N LEU A 198 -3.71 -13.12 -6.06
CA LEU A 198 -2.35 -12.64 -6.40
C LEU A 198 -1.49 -13.59 -7.26
N THR A 199 -2.04 -14.66 -7.88
CA THR A 199 -1.18 -15.67 -8.55
C THR A 199 -1.74 -16.29 -9.83
N HIS A 200 -2.52 -15.55 -10.62
CA HIS A 200 -2.96 -16.05 -11.92
C HIS A 200 -2.79 -15.02 -13.03
N TYR A 201 -1.52 -14.80 -13.42
CA TYR A 201 -1.19 -14.13 -14.67
C TYR A 201 -0.68 -15.16 -15.68
N GLU A 202 -1.44 -15.36 -16.74
CA GLU A 202 -1.03 -16.18 -17.88
C GLU A 202 -0.43 -15.25 -18.94
N TYR A 203 0.89 -15.24 -19.05
CA TYR A 203 1.57 -14.44 -20.07
C TYR A 203 1.24 -14.98 -21.47
N ARG A 204 0.69 -14.11 -22.33
CA ARG A 204 0.33 -14.43 -23.73
C ARG A 204 1.10 -13.59 -24.75
N GLY A 205 2.10 -12.85 -24.30
CA GLY A 205 2.93 -12.00 -25.17
C GLY A 205 4.05 -12.78 -25.87
N PRO A 206 4.88 -12.06 -26.65
CA PRO A 206 6.00 -12.66 -27.37
C PRO A 206 7.12 -13.14 -26.44
N ASP A 207 7.47 -14.43 -26.53
CA ASP A 207 8.67 -15.01 -25.94
C ASP A 207 9.57 -15.57 -27.04
N PHE A 208 10.72 -14.94 -27.29
CA PHE A 208 11.68 -15.36 -28.32
C PHE A 208 12.74 -16.33 -27.82
N THR A 209 12.63 -16.81 -26.57
CA THR A 209 13.66 -17.70 -25.97
C THR A 209 13.90 -18.95 -26.82
N ASP A 210 12.82 -19.56 -27.33
CA ASP A 210 12.88 -20.79 -28.13
C ASP A 210 13.12 -20.53 -29.63
N GLU A 211 13.14 -19.26 -30.06
CA GLU A 211 13.26 -18.85 -31.46
C GLU A 211 14.72 -18.58 -31.88
N VAL A 212 15.68 -18.97 -31.06
CA VAL A 212 17.11 -18.73 -31.26
C VAL A 212 17.78 -19.79 -32.15
N HIS A 213 18.76 -19.35 -32.94
CA HIS A 213 19.58 -20.17 -33.83
C HIS A 213 21.07 -20.01 -33.51
N LEU A 214 21.39 -20.05 -32.22
CA LEU A 214 22.76 -19.96 -31.72
C LEU A 214 23.46 -21.33 -31.75
N PRO A 215 24.77 -21.38 -32.07
CA PRO A 215 25.55 -22.59 -31.89
C PRO A 215 25.50 -23.07 -30.42
N ALA A 216 25.44 -24.39 -30.20
CA ALA A 216 25.34 -24.98 -28.86
C ALA A 216 26.46 -24.54 -27.90
N MET A 217 27.66 -24.20 -28.41
CA MET A 217 28.76 -23.68 -27.59
C MET A 217 28.51 -22.26 -27.05
N MET A 218 27.65 -21.48 -27.69
CA MET A 218 27.23 -20.14 -27.24
C MET A 218 26.01 -20.23 -26.30
N ALA A 219 25.04 -21.08 -26.64
CA ALA A 219 23.82 -21.26 -25.85
C ALA A 219 24.05 -22.10 -24.56
N GLY A 220 24.86 -23.17 -24.63
CA GLY A 220 25.03 -24.14 -23.54
C GLY A 220 25.78 -23.63 -22.31
N THR A 221 26.19 -22.35 -22.28
CA THR A 221 26.73 -21.68 -21.09
C THR A 221 25.68 -20.85 -20.35
N LEU A 222 24.49 -20.69 -20.95
CA LEU A 222 23.38 -19.95 -20.38
C LEU A 222 22.40 -20.93 -19.72
N PRO A 223 21.83 -20.58 -18.56
CA PRO A 223 20.77 -21.38 -17.96
C PRO A 223 19.56 -21.44 -18.91
N GLU A 224 18.86 -22.59 -18.92
CA GLU A 224 17.59 -22.76 -19.63
C GLU A 224 16.46 -22.08 -18.84
N PHE A 225 16.39 -20.74 -18.93
CA PHE A 225 15.24 -19.96 -18.46
C PHE A 225 14.52 -19.36 -19.66
N GLN A 226 13.20 -19.40 -19.65
CA GLN A 226 12.35 -18.68 -20.59
C GLN A 226 12.01 -17.30 -20.05
N LEU A 227 11.63 -16.37 -20.94
CA LEU A 227 11.13 -15.06 -20.50
C LEU A 227 9.90 -15.25 -19.61
N THR A 228 9.05 -16.21 -19.95
CA THR A 228 7.87 -16.58 -19.16
C THR A 228 8.24 -16.98 -17.72
N ASP A 229 9.34 -17.73 -17.52
CA ASP A 229 9.83 -18.07 -16.18
C ASP A 229 10.24 -16.84 -15.38
N ALA A 230 10.92 -15.88 -16.02
CA ALA A 230 11.32 -14.64 -15.38
C ALA A 230 10.11 -13.78 -14.98
N ILE A 231 9.10 -13.68 -15.85
CA ILE A 231 7.85 -12.97 -15.57
C ILE A 231 7.13 -13.62 -14.37
N HIS A 232 6.96 -14.95 -14.41
CA HIS A 232 6.31 -15.69 -13.34
C HIS A 232 7.08 -15.60 -12.02
N HIS A 233 8.41 -15.66 -12.06
CA HIS A 233 9.23 -15.50 -10.86
C HIS A 233 9.06 -14.10 -10.25
N PHE A 234 9.12 -13.05 -11.08
CA PHE A 234 8.98 -11.67 -10.60
C PHE A 234 7.60 -11.44 -9.96
N ILE A 235 6.52 -11.87 -10.60
CA ILE A 235 5.15 -11.71 -10.08
C ILE A 235 4.93 -12.58 -8.83
N SER A 236 5.12 -13.90 -8.96
CA SER A 236 4.71 -14.86 -7.93
C SER A 236 5.65 -14.93 -6.72
N VAL A 237 6.88 -14.41 -6.84
CA VAL A 237 7.85 -14.40 -5.72
C VAL A 237 8.07 -12.98 -5.22
N GLN A 238 8.43 -12.03 -6.09
CA GLN A 238 8.82 -10.70 -5.62
C GLN A 238 7.62 -9.81 -5.31
N VAL A 239 6.72 -9.63 -6.30
CA VAL A 239 5.50 -8.82 -6.11
C VAL A 239 4.62 -9.45 -5.03
N ALA A 240 4.35 -10.75 -5.15
CA ALA A 240 3.52 -11.45 -4.19
C ALA A 240 4.11 -11.44 -2.77
N GLY A 241 5.42 -11.68 -2.62
CA GLY A 241 6.05 -11.68 -1.31
C GLY A 241 6.07 -10.31 -0.64
N LEU A 242 6.32 -9.25 -1.41
CA LEU A 242 6.22 -7.87 -0.94
C LEU A 242 4.80 -7.55 -0.45
N PHE A 243 3.80 -7.83 -1.28
CA PHE A 243 2.40 -7.46 -1.02
C PHE A 243 1.84 -8.25 0.16
N ASN A 244 2.02 -9.57 0.20
CA ASN A 244 1.59 -10.40 1.30
C ASN A 244 2.19 -9.94 2.63
N LEU A 245 3.51 -9.77 2.70
CA LEU A 245 4.17 -9.44 3.95
C LEU A 245 3.83 -8.03 4.43
N LEU A 246 3.95 -7.02 3.56
CA LEU A 246 3.72 -5.62 3.96
C LEU A 246 2.25 -5.31 4.23
N LEU A 247 1.31 -5.83 3.44
CA LEU A 247 -0.11 -5.58 3.70
C LEU A 247 -0.60 -6.35 4.92
N SER A 248 -0.14 -7.59 5.15
CA SER A 248 -0.50 -8.36 6.36
C SER A 248 -0.05 -7.64 7.63
N VAL A 249 1.24 -7.30 7.71
CA VAL A 249 1.80 -6.61 8.87
C VAL A 249 1.27 -5.18 8.96
N GLY A 250 1.03 -4.52 7.82
CA GLY A 250 0.41 -3.20 7.74
C GLY A 250 -1.03 -3.18 8.25
N LEU A 251 -1.84 -4.19 7.92
CA LEU A 251 -3.21 -4.35 8.43
C LEU A 251 -3.21 -4.54 9.94
N HIS A 252 -2.32 -5.38 10.46
CA HIS A 252 -2.15 -5.54 11.91
C HIS A 252 -1.70 -4.24 12.59
N ALA A 253 -0.75 -3.54 11.99
CA ALA A 253 -0.28 -2.24 12.49
C ALA A 253 -1.39 -1.19 12.52
N PHE A 254 -2.23 -1.16 11.48
CA PHE A 254 -3.42 -0.33 11.44
C PHE A 254 -4.40 -0.69 12.56
N TYR A 255 -4.68 -1.98 12.78
CA TYR A 255 -5.52 -2.43 13.88
C TYR A 255 -4.98 -1.98 15.25
N VAL A 256 -3.71 -2.27 15.53
CA VAL A 256 -3.06 -1.97 16.83
C VAL A 256 -3.00 -0.48 17.12
N LYS A 257 -2.64 0.34 16.12
CA LYS A 257 -2.44 1.79 16.31
C LYS A 257 -3.75 2.55 16.28
N THR A 258 -4.63 2.18 15.35
CA THR A 258 -5.69 3.06 14.89
C THR A 258 -7.06 2.63 15.43
N LEU A 259 -7.31 1.33 15.61
CA LEU A 259 -8.61 0.79 16.08
C LEU A 259 -8.66 0.57 17.60
N THR A 260 -8.34 1.62 18.35
CA THR A 260 -8.30 1.60 19.83
C THR A 260 -9.48 2.36 20.43
N ARG A 261 -9.91 1.95 21.64
CA ARG A 261 -11.06 2.54 22.36
C ARG A 261 -10.92 4.02 22.72
N THR A 262 -9.71 4.56 22.64
CA THR A 262 -9.36 5.94 23.01
C THR A 262 -9.05 6.81 21.77
N ASN A 263 -9.05 6.23 20.58
CA ASN A 263 -8.82 6.98 19.34
C ASN A 263 -10.12 7.61 18.83
N TYR A 264 -10.58 8.66 19.51
CA TYR A 264 -11.82 9.36 19.17
C TYR A 264 -11.74 10.18 17.88
N ASP A 265 -10.58 10.28 17.23
CA ASP A 265 -10.42 10.97 15.94
C ASP A 265 -11.31 10.34 14.87
N TRP A 266 -11.61 9.04 15.01
CA TRP A 266 -12.54 8.31 14.15
C TRP A 266 -13.95 8.89 14.13
N LEU A 267 -14.42 9.49 15.23
CA LEU A 267 -15.73 10.16 15.25
C LEU A 267 -15.83 11.22 14.13
N GLY A 268 -14.71 11.87 13.80
CA GLY A 268 -14.60 12.89 12.77
C GLY A 268 -14.36 12.39 11.34
N LEU A 269 -14.19 11.08 11.09
CA LEU A 269 -14.16 10.53 9.72
C LEU A 269 -15.48 10.90 9.00
N PRO A 270 -15.52 11.04 7.66
CA PRO A 270 -16.36 12.03 7.00
C PRO A 270 -17.76 12.17 7.60
N LEU A 271 -18.10 13.43 7.86
CA LEU A 271 -19.40 13.85 8.39
C LEU A 271 -20.45 13.56 7.32
N ALA A 272 -20.95 12.33 7.36
CA ALA A 272 -22.11 11.89 6.60
C ALA A 272 -23.15 11.54 7.65
N GLY A 273 -24.13 12.41 7.93
CA GLY A 273 -25.21 12.11 8.88
C GLY A 273 -26.21 11.04 8.42
N SER A 274 -25.94 10.33 7.32
CA SER A 274 -26.84 9.31 6.75
C SER A 274 -26.61 7.93 7.37
N VAL A 275 -27.68 7.16 7.58
CA VAL A 275 -27.63 5.73 7.95
C VAL A 275 -27.86 4.79 6.76
N ASP A 276 -27.81 5.34 5.55
CA ASP A 276 -27.93 4.61 4.29
C ASP A 276 -26.54 4.12 3.85
N ALA A 277 -26.37 2.81 3.77
CA ALA A 277 -25.09 2.17 3.47
C ALA A 277 -24.52 2.62 2.12
N GLU A 278 -25.34 2.76 1.08
CA GLU A 278 -24.86 3.18 -0.24
C GLU A 278 -24.36 4.62 -0.23
N LYS A 279 -25.06 5.51 0.50
CA LYS A 279 -24.61 6.91 0.65
C LYS A 279 -23.32 7.00 1.43
N ILE A 280 -23.13 6.15 2.43
CA ILE A 280 -21.88 6.09 3.20
C ILE A 280 -20.75 5.55 2.33
N MET A 281 -20.96 4.47 1.59
CA MET A 281 -19.96 3.94 0.66
C MET A 281 -19.49 5.01 -0.34
N LYS A 282 -20.44 5.74 -0.94
CA LYS A 282 -20.13 6.87 -1.83
C LYS A 282 -19.34 7.96 -1.11
N ALA A 283 -19.71 8.30 0.13
CA ALA A 283 -19.00 9.30 0.92
C ALA A 283 -17.57 8.87 1.29
N VAL A 284 -17.35 7.59 1.58
CA VAL A 284 -16.01 7.05 1.85
C VAL A 284 -15.13 7.19 0.63
N VAL A 285 -15.58 6.71 -0.53
CA VAL A 285 -14.83 6.83 -1.81
C VAL A 285 -14.54 8.29 -2.15
N GLN A 286 -15.52 9.19 -1.98
CA GLN A 286 -15.34 10.62 -2.27
C GLN A 286 -14.36 11.34 -1.34
N ASN A 287 -14.11 10.82 -0.14
CA ASN A 287 -13.26 11.45 0.87
C ASN A 287 -12.01 10.62 1.20
N GLU A 288 -11.68 9.63 0.36
CA GLU A 288 -10.72 8.57 0.67
C GLU A 288 -9.32 9.11 1.02
N ALA A 289 -8.71 9.92 0.16
CA ALA A 289 -7.42 10.54 0.43
C ALA A 289 -7.40 11.32 1.76
N THR A 290 -8.49 12.01 2.08
CA THR A 290 -8.62 12.74 3.35
C THR A 290 -8.81 11.81 4.55
N ILE A 291 -9.45 10.65 4.37
CA ILE A 291 -9.54 9.62 5.41
C ILE A 291 -8.15 9.07 5.69
N ILE A 292 -7.44 8.61 4.65
CA ILE A 292 -6.10 8.01 4.72
C ILE A 292 -5.10 8.93 5.42
N GLU A 293 -5.07 10.21 5.03
CA GLU A 293 -4.23 11.22 5.67
C GLU A 293 -4.51 11.32 7.18
N LYS A 294 -5.79 11.33 7.58
CA LYS A 294 -6.19 11.48 8.99
C LYS A 294 -5.86 10.27 9.84
N VAL A 295 -6.01 9.07 9.27
CA VAL A 295 -5.65 7.85 10.00
C VAL A 295 -4.14 7.59 9.99
N GLY A 296 -3.37 8.40 9.27
CA GLY A 296 -1.91 8.40 9.28
C GLY A 296 -1.33 7.14 8.65
N ILE A 297 -1.95 6.68 7.56
CA ILE A 297 -1.41 5.59 6.74
C ILE A 297 -0.27 6.16 5.87
N PRO A 298 0.93 5.55 5.86
CA PRO A 298 2.02 5.98 5.00
C PRO A 298 1.66 5.89 3.50
N THR A 299 2.23 6.77 2.67
CA THR A 299 1.86 6.93 1.25
C THR A 299 2.88 6.37 0.26
N SER A 300 3.89 5.62 0.73
CA SER A 300 4.81 4.87 -0.13
C SER A 300 5.18 3.53 0.52
N ILE A 301 5.48 2.51 -0.28
CA ILE A 301 5.88 1.19 0.21
C ILE A 301 7.13 1.31 1.11
N SER A 302 8.11 2.11 0.70
CA SER A 302 9.31 2.40 1.50
C SER A 302 8.98 3.02 2.86
N ALA A 303 7.96 3.89 2.94
CA ALA A 303 7.52 4.49 4.20
C ALA A 303 6.72 3.49 5.07
N VAL A 304 5.92 2.62 4.46
CA VAL A 304 5.26 1.50 5.15
C VAL A 304 6.30 0.59 5.77
N ALA A 305 7.30 0.15 5.00
CA ALA A 305 8.39 -0.68 5.50
C ALA A 305 9.16 0.00 6.64
N ALA A 306 9.51 1.29 6.49
CA ALA A 306 10.18 2.05 7.53
C ALA A 306 9.40 2.09 8.86
N ALA A 307 8.06 2.15 8.79
CA ALA A 307 7.18 2.18 9.96
C ALA A 307 7.02 0.81 10.66
N LEU A 308 7.57 -0.29 10.09
CA LEU A 308 7.38 -1.65 10.58
C LEU A 308 8.71 -2.34 10.98
N PRO A 309 9.34 -1.95 12.10
CA PRO A 309 10.56 -2.59 12.62
C PRO A 309 10.43 -4.09 12.91
N ILE A 310 9.22 -4.63 13.08
CA ILE A 310 9.00 -6.07 13.25
C ILE A 310 9.52 -6.90 12.07
N LEU A 311 9.63 -6.30 10.88
CA LEU A 311 10.13 -6.92 9.66
C LEU A 311 11.66 -7.08 9.62
N ASP A 312 12.38 -6.48 10.57
CA ASP A 312 13.80 -6.72 10.75
C ASP A 312 14.03 -8.01 11.55
N LEU A 313 14.15 -9.14 10.85
CA LEU A 313 14.43 -10.44 11.48
C LEU A 313 15.92 -10.69 11.70
N HIS A 314 16.80 -9.73 11.36
CA HIS A 314 18.24 -9.91 11.54
C HIS A 314 18.57 -10.11 13.03
N GLY A 315 19.16 -11.26 13.34
CA GLY A 315 19.62 -11.61 14.69
C GLY A 315 18.57 -12.28 15.57
N VAL A 316 17.42 -12.69 15.02
CA VAL A 316 16.46 -13.56 15.70
C VAL A 316 16.96 -15.01 15.64
N ALA A 317 16.89 -15.75 16.75
CA ALA A 317 17.59 -17.04 16.97
C ALA A 317 17.31 -18.18 15.96
N THR A 318 16.38 -18.01 15.02
CA THR A 318 15.99 -19.00 13.99
C THR A 318 16.41 -18.63 12.55
N THR A 319 17.03 -17.48 12.32
CA THR A 319 17.40 -17.03 10.97
C THR A 319 18.68 -17.70 10.47
N ARG A 320 18.58 -18.54 9.42
CA ARG A 320 19.73 -19.22 8.79
C ARG A 320 20.59 -18.29 7.93
N ASN A 321 20.00 -17.19 7.44
CA ASN A 321 20.70 -16.16 6.68
C ASN A 321 20.20 -14.77 7.11
N PRO A 322 20.82 -14.16 8.14
CA PRO A 322 20.27 -12.99 8.82
C PRO A 322 20.26 -11.72 7.95
N GLU A 323 21.13 -11.60 6.95
CA GLU A 323 21.14 -10.46 6.02
C GLU A 323 19.97 -10.51 5.03
N ASN A 324 19.61 -11.71 4.56
CA ASN A 324 18.51 -11.92 3.62
C ASN A 324 17.13 -11.88 4.28
N GLN A 325 17.06 -11.76 5.61
CA GLN A 325 15.82 -11.78 6.39
C GLN A 325 15.55 -10.43 7.09
N ASN A 326 16.28 -9.38 6.72
CA ASN A 326 15.91 -8.00 7.06
C ASN A 326 14.98 -7.43 5.98
N TYR A 327 13.72 -7.86 5.98
CA TYR A 327 12.71 -7.41 5.03
C TYR A 327 12.45 -5.90 5.15
N GLN A 328 12.52 -5.35 6.36
CA GLN A 328 12.40 -3.90 6.57
C GLN A 328 13.39 -3.13 5.69
N ARG A 329 14.67 -3.51 5.75
CA ARG A 329 15.73 -2.84 4.98
C ARG A 329 15.58 -3.08 3.47
N GLN A 330 15.27 -4.31 3.08
CA GLN A 330 15.09 -4.68 1.67
C GLN A 330 13.99 -3.87 0.98
N PHE A 331 12.92 -3.55 1.70
CA PHE A 331 11.80 -2.78 1.15
C PHE A 331 11.94 -1.27 1.34
N MET A 332 12.84 -0.83 2.22
CA MET A 332 13.03 0.59 2.51
C MET A 332 14.08 1.24 1.60
N VAL A 333 15.19 0.55 1.31
CA VAL A 333 16.36 1.14 0.63
C VAL A 333 16.94 0.23 -0.44
N VAL A 334 17.53 0.84 -1.48
CA VAL A 334 18.26 0.13 -2.53
C VAL A 334 19.50 -0.52 -1.93
N LEU A 335 19.69 -1.82 -2.19
CA LEU A 335 20.82 -2.59 -1.70
C LEU A 335 21.83 -2.88 -2.82
N ASP A 336 23.11 -2.96 -2.47
CA ASP A 336 24.16 -3.48 -3.35
C ASP A 336 24.24 -5.02 -3.30
N ASN A 337 25.12 -5.60 -4.12
CA ASN A 337 25.33 -7.07 -4.15
C ASN A 337 25.87 -7.65 -2.83
N ARG A 338 26.26 -6.81 -1.86
CA ARG A 338 26.69 -7.19 -0.51
C ARG A 338 25.62 -6.89 0.54
N HIS A 339 24.37 -6.65 0.11
CA HIS A 339 23.23 -6.30 0.96
C HIS A 339 23.46 -5.04 1.81
N GLN A 340 24.31 -4.12 1.34
CA GLN A 340 24.53 -2.81 1.95
C GLN A 340 23.71 -1.73 1.25
N PRO A 341 23.19 -0.70 1.96
CA PRO A 341 22.43 0.37 1.37
C PRO A 341 23.31 1.16 0.41
N GLN A 342 22.78 1.42 -0.77
CA GLN A 342 23.37 2.38 -1.66
C GLN A 342 23.16 3.78 -1.09
N ILE A 343 24.23 4.57 -1.10
CA ILE A 343 24.27 5.91 -0.52
C ILE A 343 24.23 6.92 -1.66
N ASN A 344 23.34 7.89 -1.57
CA ASN A 344 23.23 8.98 -2.53
C ASN A 344 24.41 9.97 -2.40
N VAL A 345 24.45 10.95 -3.30
CA VAL A 345 25.48 12.01 -3.29
C VAL A 345 25.49 12.88 -2.02
N LEU A 346 24.41 12.85 -1.22
CA LEU A 346 24.26 13.57 0.04
C LEU A 346 24.69 12.73 1.26
N GLY A 347 25.08 11.47 1.08
CA GLY A 347 25.45 10.59 2.19
C GLY A 347 24.27 9.86 2.83
N GLU A 348 23.09 9.88 2.22
CA GLU A 348 21.87 9.26 2.73
C GLU A 348 21.54 7.96 1.99
N PRO A 349 20.95 6.95 2.67
CA PRO A 349 20.45 5.75 2.00
C PRO A 349 19.41 6.08 0.92
N MET A 350 19.58 5.53 -0.28
CA MET A 350 18.62 5.70 -1.37
C MET A 350 17.37 4.87 -1.11
N PRO A 351 16.16 5.47 -1.08
CA PRO A 351 14.93 4.71 -0.96
C PRO A 351 14.67 3.88 -2.24
N VAL A 352 13.98 2.75 -2.11
CA VAL A 352 13.52 1.98 -3.28
C VAL A 352 12.47 2.79 -4.02
N ASN A 353 12.63 2.93 -5.35
CA ASN A 353 11.60 3.49 -6.22
C ASN A 353 10.69 2.37 -6.76
N TYR A 354 9.48 2.27 -6.22
CA TYR A 354 8.51 1.25 -6.59
C TYR A 354 7.67 1.62 -7.82
N GLY A 355 7.69 2.89 -8.26
CA GLY A 355 6.98 3.34 -9.46
C GLY A 355 5.50 2.90 -9.47
N VAL A 356 5.10 2.18 -10.52
CA VAL A 356 3.73 1.63 -10.70
C VAL A 356 3.28 0.70 -9.56
N PHE A 357 4.21 0.06 -8.83
CA PHE A 357 3.84 -0.82 -7.72
C PHE A 357 3.38 -0.06 -6.48
N ASP A 358 3.83 1.18 -6.24
CA ASP A 358 3.24 2.02 -5.18
C ASP A 358 1.75 2.21 -5.46
N GLN A 359 1.38 2.58 -6.68
CA GLN A 359 -0.02 2.80 -7.08
C GLN A 359 -0.87 1.54 -6.86
N LEU A 360 -0.39 0.40 -7.35
CA LEU A 360 -1.07 -0.88 -7.19
C LEU A 360 -1.21 -1.29 -5.72
N PHE A 361 -0.17 -1.11 -4.91
CA PHE A 361 -0.17 -1.43 -3.48
C PHE A 361 -1.20 -0.58 -2.72
N PHE A 362 -1.26 0.72 -2.99
CA PHE A 362 -2.21 1.61 -2.33
C PHE A 362 -3.64 1.41 -2.80
N HIS A 363 -3.87 1.13 -4.10
CA HIS A 363 -5.21 0.76 -4.58
C HIS A 363 -5.73 -0.50 -3.85
N LEU A 364 -4.87 -1.51 -3.71
CA LEU A 364 -5.21 -2.71 -2.94
C LEU A 364 -5.49 -2.37 -1.47
N GLN A 365 -4.62 -1.58 -0.81
CA GLN A 365 -4.83 -1.15 0.57
C GLN A 365 -6.14 -0.37 0.75
N GLU A 366 -6.47 0.52 -0.17
CA GLU A 366 -7.70 1.32 -0.21
C GLU A 366 -8.94 0.44 -0.25
N LYS A 367 -8.97 -0.52 -1.19
CA LYS A 367 -10.05 -1.51 -1.29
C LYS A 367 -10.23 -2.25 0.03
N LEU A 368 -9.15 -2.74 0.64
CA LEU A 368 -9.20 -3.54 1.87
C LEU A 368 -9.66 -2.74 3.09
N LEU A 369 -9.33 -1.44 3.17
CA LEU A 369 -9.74 -0.59 4.28
C LEU A 369 -11.16 -0.04 4.13
N GLN A 370 -11.73 -0.08 2.92
CA GLN A 370 -13.05 0.46 2.64
C GLN A 370 -14.16 -0.14 3.54
N PRO A 371 -14.27 -1.48 3.73
CA PRO A 371 -15.28 -2.06 4.63
C PRO A 371 -15.14 -1.58 6.07
N ILE A 372 -13.92 -1.37 6.55
CA ILE A 372 -13.63 -0.86 7.90
C ILE A 372 -14.22 0.55 8.06
N PHE A 373 -13.91 1.47 7.13
CA PHE A 373 -14.41 2.85 7.20
C PHE A 373 -15.93 2.92 7.06
N VAL A 374 -16.49 2.19 6.09
CA VAL A 374 -17.94 2.14 5.86
C VAL A 374 -18.65 1.63 7.10
N ARG A 375 -18.17 0.53 7.68
CA ARG A 375 -18.76 -0.08 8.87
C ARG A 375 -18.70 0.84 10.07
N TYR A 376 -17.55 1.47 10.33
CA TYR A 376 -17.43 2.43 11.42
C TYR A 376 -18.40 3.59 11.27
N ILE A 377 -18.43 4.22 10.09
CA ILE A 377 -19.27 5.40 9.82
C ILE A 377 -20.75 5.04 9.95
N LEU A 378 -21.17 3.91 9.36
CA LEU A 378 -22.56 3.44 9.44
C LEU A 378 -23.00 3.25 10.89
N VAL A 379 -22.24 2.50 11.68
CA VAL A 379 -22.62 2.19 13.07
C VAL A 379 -22.51 3.44 13.95
N ARG A 380 -21.51 4.31 13.73
CA ARG A 380 -21.43 5.61 14.40
C ARG A 380 -22.70 6.43 14.13
N ASN A 381 -23.14 6.53 12.88
CA ASN A 381 -24.31 7.33 12.53
C ASN A 381 -25.59 6.75 13.14
N GLN A 382 -25.73 5.42 13.15
CA GLN A 382 -26.83 4.73 13.84
C GLN A 382 -26.81 5.00 15.35
N ALA A 383 -25.62 4.98 15.97
CA ALA A 383 -25.45 5.31 17.38
C ALA A 383 -25.81 6.77 17.70
N LEU A 384 -25.33 7.72 16.88
CA LEU A 384 -25.65 9.14 17.01
C LEU A 384 -27.16 9.40 16.84
N GLN A 385 -27.79 8.77 15.84
CA GLN A 385 -29.24 8.87 15.65
C GLN A 385 -30.01 8.27 16.84
N TYR A 386 -29.61 7.09 17.32
CA TYR A 386 -30.23 6.44 18.47
C TYR A 386 -30.17 7.34 19.71
N PHE A 387 -29.02 7.94 19.99
CA PHE A 387 -28.85 8.89 21.09
C PHE A 387 -29.74 10.12 20.96
N ARG A 388 -29.82 10.73 19.78
CA ARG A 388 -30.73 11.86 19.57
C ARG A 388 -32.20 11.51 19.86
N GLU A 389 -32.62 10.29 19.56
CA GLU A 389 -33.99 9.83 19.73
C GLU A 389 -34.30 9.38 21.17
N HIS A 390 -33.32 8.82 21.89
CA HIS A 390 -33.55 8.11 23.17
C HIS A 390 -32.81 8.70 24.37
N GLY A 391 -31.91 9.66 24.18
CA GLY A 391 -31.07 10.26 25.22
C GLY A 391 -29.85 9.41 25.58
N HIS A 392 -30.05 8.14 25.96
CA HIS A 392 -28.98 7.24 26.43
C HIS A 392 -29.14 5.81 25.90
N PHE A 393 -28.06 5.02 25.98
CA PHE A 393 -28.13 3.58 25.83
C PHE A 393 -28.73 3.01 27.11
N ARG A 394 -29.87 2.32 27.01
CA ARG A 394 -30.53 1.74 28.18
C ARG A 394 -29.71 0.58 28.73
N ASP A 395 -29.55 0.53 30.04
CA ASP A 395 -28.89 -0.58 30.72
C ASP A 395 -29.58 -1.92 30.38
N GLY A 396 -28.79 -2.90 29.94
CA GLY A 396 -29.28 -4.23 29.57
C GLY A 396 -30.05 -4.30 28.24
N TYR A 397 -30.19 -3.19 27.50
CA TYR A 397 -30.81 -3.18 26.17
C TYR A 397 -29.91 -2.45 25.18
N LEU A 398 -29.22 -3.24 24.35
CA LEU A 398 -28.45 -2.73 23.23
C LEU A 398 -29.34 -2.67 21.97
N PRO A 399 -29.24 -1.61 21.17
CA PRO A 399 -29.90 -1.57 19.86
C PRO A 399 -29.48 -2.74 18.99
N ALA A 400 -30.37 -3.18 18.10
CA ALA A 400 -30.15 -4.36 17.24
C ALA A 400 -28.90 -4.27 16.34
N PHE A 401 -28.38 -3.06 16.08
CA PHE A 401 -27.17 -2.85 15.29
C PHE A 401 -25.87 -3.00 16.10
N VAL A 402 -25.94 -3.11 17.44
CA VAL A 402 -24.77 -3.27 18.31
C VAL A 402 -24.48 -4.76 18.54
N ILE A 403 -23.32 -5.20 18.09
CA ILE A 403 -22.84 -6.57 18.27
C ILE A 403 -22.06 -6.64 19.59
N SER A 404 -22.54 -7.44 20.54
CA SER A 404 -21.97 -7.50 21.90
C SER A 404 -20.66 -8.29 21.97
N ASN A 405 -20.50 -9.32 21.11
CA ASN A 405 -19.33 -10.20 21.07
C ASN A 405 -18.82 -10.28 19.62
N PRO A 406 -18.09 -9.26 19.14
CA PRO A 406 -17.59 -9.25 17.77
C PRO A 406 -16.68 -10.45 17.51
N GLN A 407 -16.92 -11.16 16.41
CA GLN A 407 -16.14 -12.31 15.95
C GLN A 407 -15.25 -11.98 14.75
N SER A 408 -15.45 -10.84 14.09
CA SER A 408 -14.65 -10.39 12.95
C SER A 408 -14.12 -8.96 13.15
N LEU A 409 -13.19 -8.55 12.30
CA LEU A 409 -12.66 -7.18 12.30
C LEU A 409 -13.77 -6.14 12.06
N THR A 410 -14.63 -6.34 11.06
CA THR A 410 -15.72 -5.38 10.77
C THR A 410 -16.74 -5.31 11.90
N GLU A 411 -17.04 -6.44 12.57
CA GLU A 411 -17.87 -6.42 13.77
C GLU A 411 -17.23 -5.65 14.92
N TYR A 412 -15.93 -5.86 15.17
CA TYR A 412 -15.18 -5.14 16.19
C TYR A 412 -15.17 -3.64 15.93
N VAL A 413 -14.95 -3.24 14.68
CA VAL A 413 -14.98 -1.83 14.24
C VAL A 413 -16.35 -1.20 14.46
N GLY A 414 -17.43 -1.94 14.19
CA GLY A 414 -18.79 -1.51 14.53
C GLY A 414 -18.98 -1.31 16.03
N ALA A 415 -18.56 -2.27 16.86
CA ALA A 415 -18.62 -2.14 18.31
C ALA A 415 -17.79 -0.94 18.82
N LEU A 416 -16.62 -0.69 18.22
CA LEU A 416 -15.77 0.44 18.54
C LEU A 416 -16.47 1.79 18.28
N ALA A 417 -17.19 1.91 17.16
CA ALA A 417 -17.96 3.12 16.86
C ALA A 417 -19.00 3.44 17.95
N VAL A 418 -19.68 2.40 18.47
CA VAL A 418 -20.64 2.55 19.57
C VAL A 418 -19.94 2.97 20.85
N ILE A 419 -18.81 2.35 21.18
CA ILE A 419 -18.00 2.70 22.37
C ILE A 419 -17.58 4.16 22.31
N HIS A 420 -17.08 4.64 21.16
CA HIS A 420 -16.66 6.03 20.99
C HIS A 420 -17.81 7.01 21.16
N VAL A 421 -18.98 6.72 20.58
CA VAL A 421 -20.16 7.58 20.75
C VAL A 421 -20.63 7.56 22.21
N LYS A 422 -20.72 6.37 22.83
CA LYS A 422 -21.15 6.20 24.23
C LYS A 422 -20.24 6.90 25.22
N HIS A 423 -18.92 6.91 24.98
CA HIS A 423 -17.96 7.60 25.84
C HIS A 423 -18.35 9.06 26.10
N PHE A 424 -18.96 9.73 25.11
CA PHE A 424 -19.36 11.13 25.19
C PHE A 424 -20.84 11.35 25.50
N GLU A 425 -21.56 10.35 26.02
CA GLU A 425 -22.99 10.46 26.32
C GLU A 425 -23.31 11.57 27.34
N SER A 426 -22.42 11.81 28.31
CA SER A 426 -22.57 12.86 29.32
C SER A 426 -22.56 14.29 28.75
N LEU A 427 -22.04 14.49 27.53
CA LEU A 427 -22.11 15.80 26.86
C LEU A 427 -23.56 16.22 26.59
N MET A 428 -24.46 15.25 26.40
CA MET A 428 -25.87 15.51 26.14
C MET A 428 -26.57 16.07 27.38
N ASP A 429 -26.37 15.41 28.52
CA ASP A 429 -26.91 15.86 29.81
C ASP A 429 -26.38 17.23 30.15
N ARG A 430 -25.06 17.43 29.99
CA ARG A 430 -24.45 18.73 30.22
C ARG A 430 -25.03 19.81 29.30
N GLY A 431 -25.24 19.50 28.02
CA GLY A 431 -25.84 20.42 27.08
C GLY A 431 -27.27 20.81 27.44
N MET A 432 -28.08 19.84 27.87
CA MET A 432 -29.45 20.09 28.31
C MET A 432 -29.51 20.91 29.61
N ASP A 433 -28.61 20.64 30.55
CA ASP A 433 -28.45 21.41 31.78
C ASP A 433 -28.05 22.86 31.48
N ASP A 434 -27.04 23.06 30.63
CA ASP A 434 -26.60 24.40 30.23
C ASP A 434 -27.71 25.15 29.49
N HIS A 435 -28.48 24.48 28.63
CA HIS A 435 -29.63 25.08 27.95
C HIS A 435 -30.72 25.50 28.94
N THR A 436 -31.04 24.63 29.91
CA THR A 436 -32.04 24.92 30.96
C THR A 436 -31.61 26.06 31.86
N ASN A 437 -30.31 26.18 32.13
CA ASN A 437 -29.72 27.24 32.95
C ASN A 437 -29.33 28.51 32.17
N LEU A 438 -29.61 28.58 30.87
CA LEU A 438 -29.27 29.69 29.98
C LEU A 438 -27.75 29.99 29.89
N THR A 439 -26.92 28.96 30.05
CA THR A 439 -25.43 29.02 29.99
C THR A 439 -24.86 28.27 28.78
N VAL A 440 -25.70 27.97 27.79
CA VAL A 440 -25.33 27.17 26.61
C VAL A 440 -24.15 27.74 25.81
N ALA A 441 -23.28 26.85 25.34
CA ALA A 441 -22.25 27.20 24.36
C ALA A 441 -22.89 27.50 22.99
N GLY A 442 -23.07 28.79 22.68
CA GLY A 442 -23.69 29.26 21.42
C GLY A 442 -22.83 29.15 20.16
N SER A 443 -21.57 28.69 20.28
CA SER A 443 -20.71 28.45 19.11
C SER A 443 -19.74 27.30 19.37
N LEU A 444 -19.17 26.73 18.30
CA LEU A 444 -18.09 25.75 18.41
C LEU A 444 -16.88 26.31 19.18
N SER A 445 -16.57 27.60 19.03
CA SER A 445 -15.46 28.21 19.79
C SER A 445 -15.76 28.27 21.28
N SER A 446 -17.00 28.60 21.66
CA SER A 446 -17.44 28.62 23.06
C SER A 446 -17.43 27.20 23.64
N PHE A 447 -17.87 26.21 22.86
CA PHE A 447 -17.81 24.80 23.25
C PHE A 447 -16.38 24.31 23.42
N ASN A 448 -15.48 24.64 22.49
CA ASN A 448 -14.05 24.31 22.62
C ASN A 448 -13.43 24.91 23.88
N HIS A 449 -13.85 26.12 24.27
CA HIS A 449 -13.40 26.73 25.51
C HIS A 449 -13.94 25.97 26.72
N LEU A 450 -15.24 25.64 26.72
CA LEU A 450 -15.90 24.86 27.77
C LEU A 450 -15.19 23.51 28.01
N MET A 451 -14.90 22.75 26.94
CA MET A 451 -14.18 21.48 27.00
C MET A 451 -12.77 21.58 27.60
N ARG A 452 -12.17 22.78 27.63
CA ARG A 452 -10.83 23.02 28.18
C ARG A 452 -10.83 23.52 29.61
N VAL A 453 -11.83 24.32 29.98
CA VAL A 453 -11.86 25.03 31.28
C VAL A 453 -12.72 24.35 32.32
N ASP A 454 -13.73 23.59 31.91
CA ASP A 454 -14.58 22.83 32.82
C ASP A 454 -13.85 21.52 33.22
N GLU A 455 -13.63 21.33 34.51
CA GLU A 455 -12.87 20.19 35.03
C GLU A 455 -13.50 18.85 34.65
N GLN A 456 -14.83 18.74 34.69
CA GLN A 456 -15.53 17.50 34.36
C GLN A 456 -15.41 17.18 32.86
N LEU A 457 -15.56 18.19 32.00
CA LEU A 457 -15.44 17.99 30.55
C LEU A 457 -13.99 17.78 30.08
N SER A 458 -13.03 18.47 30.70
CA SER A 458 -11.61 18.25 30.40
C SER A 458 -11.15 16.85 30.80
N SER A 459 -11.73 16.29 31.87
CA SER A 459 -11.47 14.90 32.28
C SER A 459 -12.08 13.85 31.34
N LEU A 460 -13.12 14.22 30.57
CA LEU A 460 -13.79 13.34 29.62
C LEU A 460 -12.91 13.02 28.41
N ASP A 461 -12.16 13.99 27.90
CA ASP A 461 -11.16 13.79 26.84
C ASP A 461 -9.93 14.67 27.10
N PRO A 462 -8.93 14.17 27.85
CA PRO A 462 -7.71 14.92 28.15
C PRO A 462 -6.95 15.39 26.89
N ASP A 463 -7.12 14.70 25.76
CA ASP A 463 -6.47 15.02 24.49
C ASP A 463 -7.31 15.92 23.57
N TYR A 464 -8.43 16.47 24.07
CA TYR A 464 -9.39 17.25 23.27
C TYR A 464 -8.74 18.35 22.43
N GLU A 465 -7.72 19.03 22.96
CA GLU A 465 -7.03 20.12 22.26
C GLU A 465 -6.41 19.67 20.94
N HIS A 466 -5.86 18.46 20.90
CA HIS A 466 -5.20 17.88 19.71
C HIS A 466 -6.19 17.24 18.73
N ARG A 467 -7.47 17.09 19.11
CA ARG A 467 -8.48 16.46 18.25
C ARG A 467 -8.72 17.25 16.95
N PRO A 468 -8.94 16.56 15.81
CA PRO A 468 -9.32 17.19 14.56
C PRO A 468 -10.61 18.02 14.68
N LYS A 469 -10.73 19.07 13.84
CA LYS A 469 -11.91 19.95 13.80
C LYS A 469 -13.21 19.19 13.59
N GLN A 470 -13.20 18.12 12.80
CA GLN A 470 -14.40 17.33 12.51
C GLN A 470 -14.85 16.52 13.73
N THR A 471 -13.93 15.92 14.48
CA THR A 471 -14.22 15.27 15.76
C THR A 471 -14.84 16.25 16.74
N LYS A 472 -14.22 17.43 16.91
CA LYS A 472 -14.76 18.51 17.76
C LYS A 472 -16.18 18.92 17.35
N ARG A 473 -16.48 18.92 16.05
CA ARG A 473 -17.83 19.20 15.51
C ARG A 473 -18.84 18.10 15.87
N VAL A 474 -18.46 16.82 15.84
CA VAL A 474 -19.34 15.72 16.31
C VAL A 474 -19.60 15.83 17.81
N LEU A 475 -18.59 16.14 18.61
CA LEU A 475 -18.76 16.34 20.05
C LEU A 475 -19.68 17.53 20.36
N TYR A 476 -19.56 18.62 19.60
CA TYR A 476 -20.46 19.77 19.73
C TYR A 476 -21.89 19.44 19.26
N TRP A 477 -22.03 18.58 18.24
CA TRP A 477 -23.33 18.04 17.84
C TRP A 477 -23.99 17.22 18.94
N LEU A 478 -23.22 16.33 19.60
CA LEU A 478 -23.69 15.56 20.75
C LEU A 478 -24.16 16.48 21.88
N TYR A 479 -23.36 17.48 22.23
CA TYR A 479 -23.74 18.50 23.22
C TYR A 479 -25.08 19.15 22.89
N GLN A 480 -25.31 19.55 21.63
CA GLN A 480 -26.58 20.17 21.22
C GLN A 480 -27.76 19.18 21.09
N SER A 481 -27.51 17.88 21.06
CA SER A 481 -28.46 16.91 20.48
C SER A 481 -29.85 16.88 21.14
N GLN A 482 -29.95 17.09 22.46
CA GLN A 482 -31.23 17.08 23.19
C GLN A 482 -32.04 18.38 23.07
N PHE A 483 -31.39 19.51 22.76
CA PHE A 483 -32.03 20.82 22.65
C PHE A 483 -31.91 21.44 21.26
N ALA A 484 -31.29 20.79 20.28
CA ALA A 484 -31.12 21.34 18.94
C ALA A 484 -32.44 21.79 18.28
N ALA A 485 -33.57 21.19 18.65
CA ALA A 485 -34.90 21.58 18.17
C ALA A 485 -35.36 22.96 18.67
N SER A 486 -34.90 23.42 19.85
CA SER A 486 -35.19 24.75 20.39
C SER A 486 -34.33 25.85 19.77
N LEU A 487 -33.20 25.49 19.15
CA LEU A 487 -32.28 26.43 18.51
C LEU A 487 -32.76 26.88 17.11
N PRO A 488 -32.46 28.12 16.70
CA PRO A 488 -32.56 28.56 15.32
C PRO A 488 -31.74 27.67 14.37
N ALA A 489 -32.20 27.49 13.13
CA ALA A 489 -31.53 26.64 12.15
C ALA A 489 -30.06 27.05 11.89
N SER A 490 -29.75 28.34 11.99
CA SER A 490 -28.39 28.89 11.83
C SER A 490 -27.43 28.53 12.97
N GLU A 491 -27.96 28.13 14.13
CA GLU A 491 -27.17 27.80 15.34
C GLU A 491 -27.05 26.29 15.56
N ARG A 492 -27.79 25.49 14.78
CA ARG A 492 -27.74 24.02 14.84
C ARG A 492 -26.47 23.51 14.18
N VAL A 493 -25.73 22.70 14.92
CA VAL A 493 -24.63 21.92 14.33
C VAL A 493 -25.22 20.85 13.42
N THR A 494 -24.67 20.74 12.22
CA THR A 494 -24.98 19.67 11.27
C THR A 494 -23.78 18.75 11.11
N ILE A 495 -24.03 17.47 10.89
CA ILE A 495 -23.04 16.42 10.60
C ILE A 495 -23.51 15.56 9.44
#